data_AF-A0A8B6BYD4-F1
#
_entry.id   AF-A0A8B6BYD4-F1
#
_cell.length_a   1.000
_cell.length_b   1.000
_cell.length_c   1.000
_cell.angle_alpha   90.00
_cell.angle_beta   90.00
_cell.angle_gamma   90.00
#
_symmetry.space_group_name_H-M   'P 1'
#
loop_
_entity.id
_entity.type
_entity.pdbx_description
1 polymer ?
#
loop_
_entity_poly.entity_id
_entity_poly.type
_entity_poly.pdbx_seq_one_letter_code
_entity_poly.pdbx_strand_id
1 'polypeptide(L)'
;MRTDMFYEFDANDRIHGMFFNKNMLTKKRLVDSINCRALLTGNKHEINRANSMENEYLDALSPISYISRTRDCEKFLQDRGYYTSPLSSEEEYFPIAYSVLIYKSINQFERLLRSIYRPQNFYCVHADTKMSDVRRKALESIVNCFDNVFMSSKSYDVKWGKITVLQADIICMQDLLRYKKWKYFINLTGQDFPLKTNMEIVKILKAYNGANDVSISNNQAKFAHRWTNIKSFPPSVKPYKGSLHITVNRQFVEYATSNKTATQLLKWLVGTKIPDESFFSTLNFNSNLGITGSFQGELTKAMAVYKSMTRYKIWKTDKSCNGQYVHDICIPAVEDLRKIHSRPELFINKVYWDYEHYVLDCLEESIRNRTIDNILGMIDLDISYYSSLYFVKHALRVYDI
;
A
#
# COMPACT_ATOMS: atom_id res chain seq x y z
N MET A 1 27.96 9.10 -24.02
CA MET A 1 27.69 7.93 -24.89
C MET A 1 27.60 6.70 -24.00
N ARG A 2 26.38 6.29 -23.60
CA ARG A 2 26.12 4.96 -23.08
C ARG A 2 25.31 4.27 -24.15
N THR A 3 25.85 3.16 -24.62
CA THR A 3 25.33 2.25 -25.62
C THR A 3 23.84 1.99 -25.42
N ASP A 4 23.07 2.19 -26.48
CA ASP A 4 21.71 1.72 -26.61
C ASP A 4 21.70 0.19 -26.37
N MET A 5 21.20 -0.25 -25.22
CA MET A 5 20.72 -1.64 -25.08
C MET A 5 19.42 -1.72 -25.87
N PHE A 6 19.53 -1.99 -27.16
CA PHE A 6 18.43 -2.54 -27.93
C PHE A 6 18.19 -3.96 -27.39
N TYR A 7 17.09 -4.15 -26.67
CA TYR A 7 16.62 -5.49 -26.31
C TYR A 7 16.19 -6.21 -27.58
N GLU A 8 16.72 -7.41 -27.82
CA GLU A 8 16.22 -8.28 -28.88
C GLU A 8 14.89 -8.88 -28.42
N PHE A 9 13.78 -8.35 -28.94
CA PHE A 9 12.56 -9.14 -29.07
C PHE A 9 12.94 -10.44 -29.78
N ASP A 10 12.50 -11.58 -29.26
CA ASP A 10 12.59 -12.78 -30.08
C ASP A 10 11.67 -12.63 -31.31
N ALA A 11 11.83 -13.51 -32.31
CA ALA A 11 11.06 -13.45 -33.55
C ALA A 11 9.52 -13.51 -33.36
N ASN A 12 9.03 -13.75 -32.14
CA ASN A 12 7.63 -13.82 -31.75
C ASN A 12 7.22 -12.69 -30.78
N ASP A 13 7.96 -11.59 -30.70
CA ASP A 13 7.67 -10.46 -29.79
C ASP A 13 7.62 -10.86 -28.29
N ARG A 14 8.44 -11.85 -27.87
CA ARG A 14 8.54 -12.27 -26.46
C ARG A 14 9.68 -11.58 -25.72
N ILE A 15 9.44 -11.30 -24.44
CA ILE A 15 10.44 -10.86 -23.45
C ILE A 15 10.39 -11.84 -22.27
N HIS A 16 11.54 -12.38 -21.85
CA HIS A 16 11.63 -13.40 -20.79
C HIS A 16 10.68 -14.60 -20.98
N GLY A 17 10.41 -14.99 -22.23
CA GLY A 17 9.52 -16.11 -22.57
C GLY A 17 8.02 -15.80 -22.51
N MET A 18 7.63 -14.56 -22.20
CA MET A 18 6.24 -14.10 -22.17
C MET A 18 5.94 -13.21 -23.38
N PHE A 19 4.74 -13.34 -23.94
CA PHE A 19 4.25 -12.46 -25.01
C PHE A 19 3.83 -11.11 -24.45
N PHE A 20 4.30 -10.02 -25.06
CA PHE A 20 3.86 -8.67 -24.73
C PHE A 20 3.34 -7.96 -25.96
N ASN A 21 2.19 -7.30 -25.82
CA ASN A 21 1.73 -6.37 -26.85
C ASN A 21 2.67 -5.15 -26.88
N LYS A 22 3.22 -4.78 -28.04
CA LYS A 22 4.09 -3.60 -28.21
C LYS A 22 3.48 -2.29 -27.66
N ASN A 23 2.16 -2.14 -27.75
CA ASN A 23 1.44 -0.98 -27.20
C ASN A 23 1.51 -0.92 -25.66
N MET A 24 1.70 -2.06 -24.99
CA MET A 24 1.84 -2.15 -23.53
C MET A 24 3.24 -1.74 -23.04
N LEU A 25 4.26 -1.88 -23.90
CA LEU A 25 5.64 -1.47 -23.64
C LEU A 25 5.93 -0.02 -24.05
N THR A 26 4.95 0.68 -24.59
CA THR A 26 5.08 2.09 -24.96
C THR A 26 4.89 2.97 -23.72
N LYS A 27 5.93 3.73 -23.35
CA LYS A 27 5.82 4.79 -22.32
C LYS A 27 4.98 5.94 -22.86
N LYS A 28 3.69 5.94 -22.50
CA LYS A 28 2.79 7.06 -22.77
C LYS A 28 2.83 8.01 -21.60
N ARG A 29 2.94 9.32 -21.88
CA ARG A 29 2.67 10.33 -20.88
C ARG A 29 1.20 10.23 -20.48
N LEU A 30 0.94 10.22 -19.18
CA LEU A 30 -0.43 10.30 -18.68
C LEU A 30 -0.89 11.76 -18.62
N VAL A 31 0.07 12.68 -18.52
CA VAL A 31 -0.19 14.12 -18.54
C VAL A 31 0.67 14.79 -19.61
N ASP A 32 0.03 15.22 -20.69
CA ASP A 32 0.70 15.93 -21.78
C ASP A 32 0.99 17.38 -21.39
N SER A 33 0.16 17.95 -20.51
CA SER A 33 0.25 19.34 -20.10
C SER A 33 1.48 19.66 -19.25
N ILE A 34 2.07 18.69 -18.52
CA ILE A 34 3.27 18.84 -17.67
C ILE A 34 4.29 17.70 -17.81
N ASN A 35 5.59 18.02 -17.68
CA ASN A 35 6.67 17.05 -17.74
C ASN A 35 6.93 16.43 -16.36
N CYS A 36 6.29 15.29 -16.10
CA CYS A 36 6.43 14.58 -14.82
C CYS A 36 7.87 14.18 -14.50
N ARG A 37 8.69 13.80 -15.49
CA ARG A 37 10.12 13.50 -15.25
C ARG A 37 10.88 14.72 -14.73
N ALA A 38 10.57 15.91 -15.23
CA ALA A 38 11.17 17.15 -14.76
C ALA A 38 10.72 17.48 -13.32
N LEU A 39 9.44 17.32 -12.99
CA LEU A 39 8.94 17.48 -11.60
C LEU A 39 9.57 16.48 -10.62
N LEU A 40 9.63 15.21 -11.01
CA LEU A 40 10.21 14.12 -10.21
C LEU A 40 11.71 14.30 -9.94
N THR A 41 12.41 15.06 -10.78
CA THR A 41 13.83 15.42 -10.60
C THR A 41 14.03 16.79 -9.94
N GLY A 42 12.94 17.50 -9.63
CA GLY A 42 12.94 18.80 -8.94
C GLY A 42 13.35 19.97 -9.85
N ASN A 43 13.02 19.91 -11.14
CA ASN A 43 13.24 21.02 -12.06
C ASN A 43 12.37 22.22 -11.66
N LYS A 44 13.02 23.34 -11.29
CA LYS A 44 12.33 24.56 -10.82
C LYS A 44 11.42 25.20 -11.87
N HIS A 45 11.80 25.15 -13.15
CA HIS A 45 10.99 25.74 -14.22
C HIS A 45 9.67 24.99 -14.37
N GLU A 46 9.72 23.65 -14.35
CA GLU A 46 8.51 22.86 -14.48
C GLU A 46 7.63 22.94 -13.23
N ILE A 47 8.21 23.04 -12.04
CA ILE A 47 7.47 23.29 -10.79
C ILE A 47 6.69 24.61 -10.90
N ASN A 48 7.37 25.70 -11.29
CA ASN A 48 6.72 27.00 -11.46
C ASN A 48 5.62 26.95 -12.52
N ARG A 49 5.84 26.19 -13.60
CA ARG A 49 4.85 25.99 -14.65
C ARG A 49 3.61 25.27 -14.11
N ALA A 50 3.79 24.14 -13.43
CA ALA A 50 2.70 23.38 -12.81
C ALA A 50 1.88 24.24 -11.83
N ASN A 51 2.54 25.06 -11.01
CA ASN A 51 1.87 25.98 -10.08
C ASN A 51 1.10 27.13 -10.76
N SER A 52 1.47 27.49 -12.00
CA SER A 52 0.79 28.55 -12.74
C SER A 52 -0.41 28.05 -13.56
N MET A 53 -0.59 26.73 -13.66
CA MET A 53 -1.66 26.13 -14.47
C MET A 53 -2.96 26.03 -13.67
N GLU A 54 -4.08 26.18 -14.37
CA GLU A 54 -5.39 25.86 -13.79
C GLU A 54 -5.49 24.36 -13.51
N ASN A 55 -6.24 24.01 -12.46
CA ASN A 55 -6.47 22.61 -12.09
C ASN A 55 -7.46 21.97 -13.07
N GLU A 56 -6.95 21.24 -14.05
CA GLU A 56 -7.75 20.43 -14.97
C GLU A 56 -7.64 18.95 -14.60
N TYR A 57 -8.73 18.37 -14.09
CA TYR A 57 -8.77 16.97 -13.66
C TYR A 57 -9.05 16.04 -14.85
N LEU A 58 -8.05 15.85 -15.71
CA LEU A 58 -8.15 15.19 -17.02
C LEU A 58 -8.80 13.78 -17.00
N ASP A 59 -8.66 13.03 -15.90
CA ASP A 59 -9.06 11.62 -15.81
C ASP A 59 -10.22 11.37 -14.81
N ALA A 60 -10.92 12.43 -14.40
CA ALA A 60 -12.00 12.35 -13.41
C ALA A 60 -13.31 11.85 -14.02
N LEU A 61 -13.82 10.73 -13.52
CA LEU A 61 -15.13 10.18 -13.89
C LEU A 61 -16.14 10.39 -12.76
N SER A 62 -17.41 10.61 -13.14
CA SER A 62 -18.51 10.58 -12.18
C SER A 62 -18.81 9.14 -11.74
N PRO A 63 -19.38 8.90 -10.54
CA PRO A 63 -19.83 7.57 -10.14
C PRO A 63 -20.75 6.88 -11.16
N ILE A 64 -21.65 7.64 -11.80
CA ILE A 64 -22.54 7.13 -12.85
C ILE A 64 -21.76 6.70 -14.10
N SER A 65 -20.70 7.44 -14.46
CA SER A 65 -19.81 7.08 -15.57
C SER A 65 -19.12 5.73 -15.32
N TYR A 66 -18.65 5.47 -14.10
CA TYR A 66 -18.11 4.15 -13.74
C TYR A 66 -19.14 3.04 -13.89
N ILE A 67 -20.35 3.23 -13.36
CA ILE A 67 -21.44 2.24 -13.49
C ILE A 67 -21.78 1.94 -14.95
N SER A 68 -21.77 2.97 -15.81
CA SER A 68 -22.05 2.81 -17.23
C SER A 68 -20.92 2.08 -17.97
N ARG A 69 -19.67 2.50 -17.74
CA ARG A 69 -18.49 1.97 -18.45
C ARG A 69 -18.15 0.53 -18.05
N THR A 70 -18.41 0.13 -16.81
CA THR A 70 -18.18 -1.23 -16.30
C THR A 70 -19.23 -2.25 -16.74
N ARG A 71 -20.24 -1.85 -17.52
CA ARG A 71 -21.14 -2.80 -18.19
C ARG A 71 -20.41 -3.69 -19.20
N ASP A 72 -19.33 -3.17 -19.77
CA ASP A 72 -18.40 -3.91 -20.61
C ASP A 72 -17.05 -3.92 -19.89
N CYS A 73 -16.82 -4.96 -19.09
CA CYS A 73 -15.62 -5.05 -18.27
C CYS A 73 -14.35 -5.18 -19.10
N GLU A 74 -14.37 -5.94 -20.20
CA GLU A 74 -13.19 -6.08 -21.07
C GLU A 74 -12.78 -4.72 -21.63
N LYS A 75 -13.75 -3.97 -22.17
CA LYS A 75 -13.51 -2.63 -22.66
C LYS A 75 -13.08 -1.67 -21.55
N PHE A 76 -13.71 -1.72 -20.37
CA PHE A 76 -13.31 -0.89 -19.23
C PHE A 76 -11.86 -1.14 -18.83
N LEU A 77 -11.44 -2.40 -18.69
CA LEU A 77 -10.08 -2.76 -18.32
C LEU A 77 -9.06 -2.30 -19.36
N GLN A 78 -9.40 -2.46 -20.65
CA GLN A 78 -8.57 -2.00 -21.76
C GLN A 78 -8.45 -0.47 -21.78
N ASP A 79 -9.58 0.24 -21.77
CA ASP A 79 -9.64 1.71 -21.84
C ASP A 79 -8.96 2.36 -20.62
N ARG A 80 -9.11 1.76 -19.44
CA ARG A 80 -8.44 2.23 -18.22
C ARG A 80 -6.99 1.78 -18.14
N GLY A 81 -6.51 0.85 -18.97
CA GLY A 81 -5.10 0.48 -19.07
C GLY A 81 -4.61 -0.44 -17.95
N TYR A 82 -5.47 -1.36 -17.50
CA TYR A 82 -5.12 -2.41 -16.53
C TYR A 82 -4.21 -3.48 -17.15
N TYR A 83 -3.32 -4.04 -16.33
CA TYR A 83 -2.53 -5.21 -16.69
C TYR A 83 -3.29 -6.49 -16.32
N THR A 84 -3.92 -7.12 -17.30
CA THR A 84 -4.79 -8.30 -17.11
C THR A 84 -4.06 -9.65 -17.22
N SER A 85 -2.75 -9.63 -17.42
CA SER A 85 -1.87 -10.82 -17.41
C SER A 85 -0.65 -10.58 -16.52
N PRO A 86 -0.06 -11.62 -15.89
CA PRO A 86 1.19 -11.47 -15.16
C PRO A 86 2.30 -10.91 -16.06
N LEU A 87 3.14 -10.03 -15.51
CA LEU A 87 4.20 -9.34 -16.26
C LEU A 87 5.56 -10.04 -16.17
N SER A 88 5.66 -11.05 -15.32
CA SER A 88 6.83 -11.92 -15.16
C SER A 88 6.44 -13.16 -14.36
N SER A 89 7.15 -14.26 -14.57
CA SER A 89 6.99 -15.46 -13.74
C SER A 89 7.33 -15.18 -12.27
N GLU A 90 8.30 -14.31 -12.01
CA GLU A 90 8.67 -13.91 -10.65
C GLU A 90 7.51 -13.25 -9.90
N GLU A 91 6.77 -12.34 -10.56
CA GLU A 91 5.58 -11.73 -9.98
C GLU A 91 4.42 -12.73 -9.87
N GLU A 92 4.25 -13.63 -10.85
CA GLU A 92 3.19 -14.64 -10.85
C GLU A 92 3.31 -15.61 -9.67
N TYR A 93 4.53 -16.07 -9.36
CA TYR A 93 4.82 -17.01 -8.28
C TYR A 93 4.95 -16.35 -6.90
N PHE A 94 4.79 -15.03 -6.79
CA PHE A 94 4.79 -14.31 -5.52
C PHE A 94 3.54 -13.43 -5.32
N PRO A 95 2.34 -14.02 -5.16
CA PRO A 95 1.13 -13.23 -4.99
C PRO A 95 1.10 -12.43 -3.69
N ILE A 96 0.52 -11.24 -3.76
CA ILE A 96 0.34 -10.32 -2.63
C ILE A 96 -1.16 -10.11 -2.39
N ALA A 97 -1.54 -10.02 -1.12
CA ALA A 97 -2.89 -9.70 -0.69
C ALA A 97 -2.96 -8.24 -0.19
N TYR A 98 -4.00 -7.52 -0.58
CA TYR A 98 -4.24 -6.14 -0.17
C TYR A 98 -5.61 -6.01 0.49
N SER A 99 -5.69 -5.27 1.60
CA SER A 99 -6.94 -4.60 1.99
C SER A 99 -6.92 -3.16 1.48
N VAL A 100 -8.04 -2.66 0.98
CA VAL A 100 -8.21 -1.26 0.57
C VAL A 100 -9.45 -0.69 1.24
N LEU A 101 -9.25 0.16 2.26
CA LEU A 101 -10.34 0.79 3.02
C LEU A 101 -10.74 2.13 2.38
N ILE A 102 -12.00 2.30 2.00
CA ILE A 102 -12.48 3.44 1.22
C ILE A 102 -13.73 4.06 1.84
N TYR A 103 -13.76 5.39 1.89
CA TYR A 103 -14.94 6.16 2.30
C TYR A 103 -15.22 7.41 1.44
N LYS A 104 -14.25 7.92 0.67
CA LYS A 104 -14.34 9.25 0.00
C LYS A 104 -14.51 9.17 -1.52
N SER A 105 -13.45 8.82 -2.26
CA SER A 105 -13.36 9.04 -3.70
C SER A 105 -13.23 7.75 -4.50
N ILE A 106 -14.11 7.58 -5.49
CA ILE A 106 -14.06 6.47 -6.46
C ILE A 106 -12.93 6.67 -7.46
N ASN A 107 -12.67 7.90 -7.91
CA ASN A 107 -11.55 8.20 -8.81
C ASN A 107 -10.21 7.85 -8.17
N GLN A 108 -10.00 8.24 -6.91
CA GLN A 108 -8.77 7.91 -6.20
C GLN A 108 -8.63 6.40 -6.00
N PHE A 109 -9.72 5.71 -5.66
CA PHE A 109 -9.70 4.26 -5.54
C PHE A 109 -9.32 3.58 -6.86
N GLU A 110 -9.96 3.95 -7.96
CA GLU A 110 -9.72 3.33 -9.25
C GLU A 110 -8.28 3.54 -9.71
N ARG A 111 -7.73 4.74 -9.54
CA ARG A 111 -6.32 5.04 -9.84
C ARG A 111 -5.35 4.26 -8.96
N LEU A 112 -5.66 4.12 -7.66
CA LEU A 112 -4.88 3.27 -6.75
C LEU A 112 -4.94 1.81 -7.22
N LEU A 113 -6.14 1.27 -7.45
CA LEU A 113 -6.35 -0.11 -7.88
C LEU A 113 -5.60 -0.38 -9.19
N ARG A 114 -5.77 0.44 -10.22
CA ARG A 114 -5.02 0.35 -11.48
C ARG A 114 -3.51 0.32 -11.30
N SER A 115 -2.99 1.10 -10.35
CA SER A 115 -1.55 1.19 -10.10
C SER A 115 -0.98 -0.03 -9.39
N ILE A 116 -1.78 -0.73 -8.58
CA ILE A 116 -1.35 -1.92 -7.82
C ILE A 116 -1.87 -3.24 -8.39
N TYR A 117 -2.84 -3.22 -9.30
CA TYR A 117 -3.54 -4.40 -9.79
C TYR A 117 -2.62 -5.33 -10.56
N ARG A 118 -2.66 -6.62 -10.23
CA ARG A 118 -2.12 -7.73 -11.01
C ARG A 118 -3.05 -8.94 -10.87
N PRO A 119 -3.21 -9.76 -11.91
CA PRO A 119 -4.17 -10.86 -11.91
C PRO A 119 -3.84 -11.98 -10.90
N GLN A 120 -2.57 -12.15 -10.53
CA GLN A 120 -2.18 -13.15 -9.53
C GLN A 120 -2.41 -12.70 -8.07
N ASN A 121 -2.49 -11.39 -7.82
CA ASN A 121 -2.67 -10.82 -6.47
C ASN A 121 -4.14 -10.92 -6.01
N PHE A 122 -4.44 -10.55 -4.76
CA PHE A 122 -5.80 -10.55 -4.22
C PHE A 122 -6.13 -9.24 -3.51
N TYR A 123 -7.34 -8.73 -3.71
CA TYR A 123 -7.73 -7.41 -3.21
C TYR A 123 -9.08 -7.49 -2.51
N CYS A 124 -9.08 -7.25 -1.20
CA CYS A 124 -10.30 -7.01 -0.45
C CYS A 124 -10.57 -5.52 -0.33
N VAL A 125 -11.77 -5.11 -0.72
CA VAL A 125 -12.22 -3.71 -0.70
C VAL A 125 -13.25 -3.53 0.39
N HIS A 126 -12.93 -2.72 1.40
CA HIS A 126 -13.90 -2.36 2.43
C HIS A 126 -14.46 -0.97 2.14
N ALA A 127 -15.79 -0.89 2.05
CA ALA A 127 -16.51 0.37 1.91
C ALA A 127 -17.18 0.75 3.23
N ASP A 128 -16.83 1.92 3.78
CA ASP A 128 -17.49 2.48 4.96
C ASP A 128 -19.02 2.57 4.73
N THR A 129 -19.81 2.18 5.73
CA THR A 129 -21.28 2.22 5.66
C THR A 129 -21.84 3.63 5.45
N LYS A 130 -21.06 4.68 5.73
CA LYS A 130 -21.40 6.08 5.45
C LYS A 130 -21.27 6.48 3.97
N MET A 131 -20.69 5.61 3.13
CA MET A 131 -20.59 5.87 1.70
C MET A 131 -21.99 5.92 1.07
N SER A 132 -22.26 6.94 0.26
CA SER A 132 -23.54 7.08 -0.44
C SER A 132 -23.80 5.94 -1.41
N ASP A 133 -25.07 5.60 -1.63
CA ASP A 133 -25.49 4.48 -2.48
C ASP A 133 -24.92 4.56 -3.90
N VAL A 134 -24.89 5.76 -4.51
CA VAL A 134 -24.34 5.94 -5.86
C VAL A 134 -22.84 5.66 -5.91
N ARG A 135 -22.08 6.03 -4.87
CA ARG A 135 -20.64 5.75 -4.79
C ARG A 135 -20.39 4.28 -4.50
N ARG A 136 -21.19 3.67 -3.62
CA ARG A 136 -21.13 2.24 -3.33
C ARG A 136 -21.40 1.40 -4.58
N LYS A 137 -22.45 1.71 -5.33
CA LYS A 137 -22.75 1.05 -6.62
C LYS A 137 -21.63 1.23 -7.63
N ALA A 138 -21.04 2.42 -7.73
CA ALA A 138 -19.91 2.65 -8.61
C ALA A 138 -18.68 1.82 -8.19
N LEU A 139 -18.39 1.75 -6.89
CA LEU A 139 -17.31 0.93 -6.34
C LEU A 139 -17.54 -0.56 -6.67
N GLU A 140 -18.72 -1.08 -6.37
CA GLU A 140 -19.12 -2.46 -6.66
C GLU A 140 -19.03 -2.77 -8.16
N SER A 141 -19.46 -1.84 -9.01
CA SER A 141 -19.38 -2.01 -10.47
C SER A 141 -17.94 -2.14 -10.99
N ILE A 142 -16.99 -1.40 -10.39
CA ILE A 142 -15.56 -1.55 -10.72
C ILE A 142 -15.05 -2.89 -10.21
N VAL A 143 -15.33 -3.22 -8.95
CA VAL A 143 -14.86 -4.45 -8.30
C VAL A 143 -15.33 -5.70 -9.06
N ASN A 144 -16.57 -5.70 -9.56
CA ASN A 144 -17.15 -6.83 -10.29
C ASN A 144 -16.50 -7.08 -11.67
N CYS A 145 -15.62 -6.21 -12.16
CA CYS A 145 -14.86 -6.45 -13.39
C CYS A 145 -13.60 -7.30 -13.19
N PHE A 146 -13.35 -7.80 -11.98
CA PHE A 146 -12.14 -8.57 -11.66
C PHE A 146 -12.49 -9.82 -10.85
N ASP A 147 -11.86 -10.96 -11.18
CA ASP A 147 -12.07 -12.21 -10.44
C ASP A 147 -11.38 -12.23 -9.06
N ASN A 148 -10.34 -11.42 -8.89
CA ASN A 148 -9.47 -11.39 -7.72
C ASN A 148 -9.58 -10.09 -6.89
N VAL A 149 -10.54 -9.23 -7.23
CA VAL A 149 -10.94 -8.06 -6.42
C VAL A 149 -12.35 -8.32 -5.90
N PHE A 150 -12.60 -8.08 -4.62
CA PHE A 150 -13.92 -8.34 -4.05
C PHE A 150 -14.24 -7.40 -2.88
N MET A 151 -15.53 -7.18 -2.65
CA MET A 151 -16.01 -6.44 -1.49
C MET A 151 -15.86 -7.27 -0.21
N SER A 152 -15.48 -6.63 0.89
CA SER A 152 -15.43 -7.29 2.20
C SER A 152 -16.79 -7.88 2.58
N SER A 153 -16.79 -9.05 3.21
CA SER A 153 -18.00 -9.76 3.63
C SER A 153 -18.84 -8.98 4.63
N LYS A 154 -18.23 -8.01 5.31
CA LYS A 154 -18.92 -7.05 6.19
C LYS A 154 -18.36 -5.65 6.02
N SER A 155 -19.25 -4.66 6.05
CA SER A 155 -18.93 -3.23 6.13
C SER A 155 -19.13 -2.70 7.56
N TYR A 156 -18.41 -1.65 7.93
CA TYR A 156 -18.47 -1.01 9.25
C TYR A 156 -18.61 0.51 9.10
N ASP A 157 -19.28 1.16 10.05
CA ASP A 157 -19.20 2.61 10.25
C ASP A 157 -17.85 2.92 10.91
N VAL A 158 -16.86 3.34 10.10
CA VAL A 158 -15.49 3.53 10.58
C VAL A 158 -15.38 4.85 11.32
N LYS A 159 -15.23 4.79 12.64
CA LYS A 159 -15.04 5.96 13.51
C LYS A 159 -13.58 6.11 13.91
N TRP A 160 -13.01 7.27 13.64
CA TRP A 160 -11.62 7.60 13.98
C TRP A 160 -11.35 7.39 15.48
N GLY A 161 -10.20 6.78 15.79
CA GLY A 161 -9.78 6.48 17.17
C GLY A 161 -10.60 5.40 17.87
N LYS A 162 -11.47 4.68 17.14
CA LYS A 162 -12.28 3.55 17.65
C LYS A 162 -11.89 2.24 16.97
N ILE A 163 -12.27 1.12 17.59
CA ILE A 163 -11.95 -0.23 17.13
C ILE A 163 -12.44 -0.54 15.71
N THR A 164 -13.47 0.17 15.23
CA THR A 164 -14.02 0.03 13.88
C THR A 164 -13.02 0.29 12.77
N VAL A 165 -11.97 1.10 13.03
CA VAL A 165 -10.86 1.28 12.08
C VAL A 165 -10.13 -0.04 11.86
N LEU A 166 -9.79 -0.73 12.96
CA LEU A 166 -9.11 -2.01 12.92
C LEU A 166 -10.02 -3.14 12.40
N GLN A 167 -11.31 -3.13 12.76
CA GLN A 167 -12.27 -4.15 12.30
C GLN A 167 -12.40 -4.21 10.77
N ALA A 168 -12.27 -3.06 10.10
CA ALA A 168 -12.29 -2.98 8.65
C ALA A 168 -11.11 -3.71 7.99
N ASP A 169 -9.92 -3.66 8.59
CA ASP A 169 -8.77 -4.46 8.14
C ASP A 169 -8.92 -5.94 8.51
N ILE A 170 -9.37 -6.24 9.73
CA ILE A 170 -9.51 -7.63 10.22
C ILE A 170 -10.52 -8.42 9.38
N ILE A 171 -11.63 -7.82 8.94
CA ILE A 171 -12.58 -8.52 8.07
C ILE A 171 -11.96 -8.84 6.71
N CYS A 172 -11.21 -7.89 6.13
CA CYS A 172 -10.52 -8.13 4.87
C CYS A 172 -9.44 -9.20 5.01
N MET A 173 -8.68 -9.19 6.09
CA MET A 173 -7.74 -10.25 6.43
C MET A 173 -8.43 -11.62 6.44
N GLN A 174 -9.56 -11.75 7.15
CA GLN A 174 -10.35 -12.99 7.21
C GLN A 174 -10.81 -13.44 5.81
N ASP A 175 -11.38 -12.53 5.02
CA ASP A 175 -11.87 -12.85 3.69
C ASP A 175 -10.76 -13.27 2.73
N LEU A 176 -9.57 -12.66 2.83
CA LEU A 176 -8.40 -12.97 2.02
C LEU A 176 -7.80 -14.35 2.35
N LEU A 177 -8.02 -14.89 3.56
CA LEU A 177 -7.52 -16.22 3.95
C LEU A 177 -8.14 -17.37 3.13
N ARG A 178 -9.26 -17.16 2.43
CA ARG A 178 -9.80 -18.16 1.50
C ARG A 178 -8.84 -18.45 0.33
N TYR A 179 -7.99 -17.48 -0.02
CA TYR A 179 -6.94 -17.64 -1.02
C TYR A 179 -5.66 -18.13 -0.34
N LYS A 180 -5.13 -19.27 -0.78
CA LYS A 180 -4.00 -19.94 -0.12
C LYS A 180 -2.62 -19.53 -0.65
N LYS A 181 -2.56 -18.91 -1.83
CA LYS A 181 -1.30 -18.74 -2.58
C LYS A 181 -0.48 -17.50 -2.19
N TRP A 182 -1.13 -16.45 -1.69
CA TRP A 182 -0.45 -15.19 -1.38
C TRP A 182 0.53 -15.32 -0.22
N LYS A 183 1.57 -14.48 -0.25
CA LYS A 183 2.73 -14.57 0.66
C LYS A 183 2.72 -13.49 1.74
N TYR A 184 2.29 -12.29 1.35
CA TYR A 184 2.26 -11.11 2.19
C TYR A 184 0.93 -10.40 2.07
N PHE A 185 0.54 -9.74 3.16
CA PHE A 185 -0.59 -8.85 3.27
C PHE A 185 -0.11 -7.41 3.48
N ILE A 186 -0.73 -6.46 2.77
CA ILE A 186 -0.49 -5.02 2.91
C ILE A 186 -1.83 -4.31 3.04
N ASN A 187 -2.06 -3.58 4.14
CA ASN A 187 -3.27 -2.76 4.25
C ASN A 187 -3.06 -1.36 3.66
N LEU A 188 -4.10 -0.88 2.95
CA LEU A 188 -4.14 0.40 2.28
C LEU A 188 -5.42 1.15 2.65
N THR A 189 -5.34 2.46 2.61
CA THR A 189 -6.47 3.38 2.64
C THR A 189 -6.65 4.01 1.27
N GLY A 190 -7.84 4.55 1.01
CA GLY A 190 -8.13 5.25 -0.23
C GLY A 190 -7.25 6.46 -0.51
N GLN A 191 -6.42 6.96 0.41
CA GLN A 191 -5.50 8.09 0.16
C GLN A 191 -4.03 7.66 0.08
N ASP A 192 -3.77 6.35 0.02
CA ASP A 192 -2.44 5.81 -0.24
C ASP A 192 -2.16 5.71 -1.73
N PHE A 193 -0.88 5.73 -2.09
CA PHE A 193 -0.44 5.49 -3.46
C PHE A 193 0.92 4.80 -3.51
N PRO A 194 1.16 3.87 -4.46
CA PRO A 194 2.42 3.15 -4.54
C PRO A 194 3.59 4.06 -4.90
N LEU A 195 4.72 3.84 -4.23
CA LEU A 195 6.03 4.37 -4.58
C LEU A 195 6.93 3.31 -5.23
N LYS A 196 6.48 2.06 -5.24
CA LYS A 196 7.14 0.90 -5.86
C LYS A 196 6.15 0.21 -6.79
N THR A 197 6.63 -0.23 -7.94
CA THR A 197 5.92 -1.13 -8.87
C THR A 197 5.69 -2.49 -8.23
N ASN A 198 4.78 -3.30 -8.79
CA ASN A 198 4.54 -4.65 -8.26
C ASN A 198 5.82 -5.51 -8.25
N MET A 199 6.63 -5.50 -9.31
CA MET A 199 7.92 -6.21 -9.36
C MET A 199 8.89 -5.73 -8.27
N GLU A 200 9.04 -4.41 -8.07
CA GLU A 200 9.86 -3.87 -6.99
C GLU A 200 9.35 -4.31 -5.61
N ILE A 201 8.03 -4.29 -5.38
CA ILE A 201 7.43 -4.78 -4.13
C ILE A 201 7.74 -6.29 -3.95
N VAL A 202 7.54 -7.12 -4.97
CA VAL A 202 7.85 -8.56 -4.93
C VAL A 202 9.31 -8.79 -4.52
N LYS A 203 10.26 -8.10 -5.15
CA LYS A 203 11.69 -8.21 -4.82
C LYS A 203 11.99 -7.78 -3.38
N ILE A 204 11.39 -6.69 -2.90
CA ILE A 204 11.55 -6.21 -1.52
C ILE A 204 10.99 -7.24 -0.52
N LEU A 205 9.81 -7.80 -0.77
CA LEU A 205 9.17 -8.76 0.12
C LEU A 205 9.90 -10.10 0.15
N LYS A 206 10.50 -10.53 -0.98
CA LYS A 206 11.45 -11.64 -0.99
C LYS A 206 12.66 -11.35 -0.10
N ALA A 207 13.18 -10.12 -0.13
CA ALA A 207 14.30 -9.69 0.72
C ALA A 207 13.96 -9.69 2.22
N TYR A 208 12.68 -9.48 2.59
CA TYR A 208 12.23 -9.60 3.98
C TYR A 208 12.27 -11.05 4.48
N ASN A 209 12.28 -12.02 3.56
CA ASN A 209 12.44 -13.44 3.83
C ASN A 209 11.40 -14.01 4.83
N GLY A 210 10.20 -13.43 4.89
CA GLY A 210 9.17 -13.79 5.87
C GLY A 210 9.11 -12.89 7.11
N ALA A 211 9.95 -11.85 7.22
CA ALA A 211 9.86 -10.86 8.29
C ALA A 211 8.62 -9.97 8.14
N ASN A 212 8.06 -9.54 9.27
CA ASN A 212 6.93 -8.63 9.35
C ASN A 212 7.42 -7.18 9.54
N ASP A 213 7.03 -6.28 8.63
CA ASP A 213 7.23 -4.85 8.79
C ASP A 213 6.05 -4.25 9.55
N VAL A 214 6.21 -4.18 10.87
CA VAL A 214 5.29 -3.55 11.81
C VAL A 214 6.10 -2.57 12.66
N SER A 215 5.63 -1.33 12.77
CA SER A 215 6.37 -0.31 13.53
C SER A 215 6.13 -0.40 15.04
N ILE A 216 7.09 0.10 15.81
CA ILE A 216 6.98 0.33 17.26
C ILE A 216 7.43 1.75 17.56
N SER A 217 6.63 2.55 18.25
CA SER A 217 6.99 3.95 18.55
C SER A 217 8.27 4.05 19.37
N ASN A 218 9.08 5.06 19.05
CA ASN A 218 10.30 5.42 19.76
C ASN A 218 10.11 5.84 21.24
N ASN A 219 8.88 6.05 21.72
CA ASN A 219 8.60 6.40 23.11
C ASN A 219 7.30 5.74 23.59
N GLN A 220 7.39 4.51 24.09
CA GLN A 220 6.24 3.75 24.59
C GLN A 220 5.64 4.34 25.87
N ALA A 221 6.48 4.88 26.77
CA ALA A 221 6.04 5.47 28.03
C ALA A 221 5.06 6.64 27.82
N LYS A 222 5.31 7.47 26.80
CA LYS A 222 4.41 8.57 26.41
C LYS A 222 2.98 8.10 26.10
N PHE A 223 2.82 6.89 25.57
CA PHE A 223 1.52 6.34 25.16
C PHE A 223 0.88 5.42 26.21
N ALA A 224 1.52 5.21 27.37
CA ALA A 224 1.03 4.34 28.43
C ALA A 224 -0.43 4.64 28.84
N HIS A 225 -0.78 5.93 28.87
CA HIS A 225 -2.12 6.45 29.17
C HIS A 225 -3.24 5.93 28.24
N ARG A 226 -2.91 5.30 27.10
CA ARG A 226 -3.90 4.69 26.21
C ARG A 226 -4.50 3.39 26.77
N TRP A 227 -3.83 2.79 27.75
CA TRP A 227 -4.16 1.46 28.30
C TRP A 227 -4.56 1.47 29.79
N THR A 228 -4.47 2.61 30.48
CA THR A 228 -4.52 2.70 31.96
C THR A 228 -5.88 2.40 32.62
N ASN A 229 -6.98 2.37 31.86
CA ASN A 229 -8.34 2.34 32.42
C ASN A 229 -9.10 1.04 32.15
N ILE A 230 -8.40 -0.09 31.95
CA ILE A 230 -9.02 -1.35 31.52
C ILE A 230 -8.65 -2.48 32.47
N LYS A 231 -9.61 -3.38 32.72
CA LYS A 231 -9.45 -4.63 33.47
C LYS A 231 -8.19 -5.39 33.04
N SER A 232 -7.74 -6.28 33.93
CA SER A 232 -6.54 -7.09 33.75
C SER A 232 -6.50 -7.74 32.36
N PHE A 233 -5.42 -7.41 31.68
CA PHE A 233 -5.01 -7.88 30.36
C PHE A 233 -4.61 -9.38 30.42
N PRO A 234 -4.63 -10.16 29.31
CA PRO A 234 -4.14 -11.54 29.31
C PRO A 234 -2.75 -11.63 29.95
N PRO A 235 -2.53 -12.46 30.99
CA PRO A 235 -1.18 -12.63 31.55
C PRO A 235 -0.23 -13.03 30.41
N SER A 236 0.96 -12.42 30.36
CA SER A 236 2.05 -12.64 29.38
C SER A 236 2.05 -11.87 28.05
N VAL A 237 1.19 -10.88 27.82
CA VAL A 237 1.35 -9.97 26.65
C VAL A 237 1.49 -8.52 27.15
N LYS A 238 2.30 -7.72 26.47
CA LYS A 238 2.53 -6.32 26.78
C LYS A 238 2.02 -5.45 25.64
N PRO A 239 1.16 -4.44 25.90
CA PRO A 239 0.70 -3.57 24.83
C PRO A 239 1.85 -2.69 24.32
N TYR A 240 1.93 -2.55 23.00
CA TYR A 240 2.87 -1.69 22.31
C TYR A 240 2.13 -0.76 21.35
N LYS A 241 2.53 0.51 21.34
CA LYS A 241 2.08 1.48 20.34
C LYS A 241 2.95 1.41 19.10
N GLY A 242 2.34 1.41 17.93
CA GLY A 242 2.99 1.59 16.62
C GLY A 242 2.06 2.24 15.59
N SER A 243 2.00 1.66 14.40
CA SER A 243 1.22 2.13 13.25
C SER A 243 0.16 1.10 12.87
N LEU A 244 -0.99 1.57 12.39
CA LEU A 244 -2.01 0.73 11.77
C LEU A 244 -1.55 0.13 10.44
N HIS A 245 -0.77 0.88 9.66
CA HIS A 245 -0.27 0.39 8.37
C HIS A 245 0.89 -0.58 8.56
N ILE A 246 0.77 -1.77 7.97
CA ILE A 246 1.68 -2.89 8.13
C ILE A 246 1.90 -3.65 6.81
N THR A 247 3.02 -4.35 6.72
CA THR A 247 3.28 -5.35 5.69
C THR A 247 3.73 -6.64 6.37
N VAL A 248 2.91 -7.68 6.34
CA VAL A 248 3.10 -8.89 7.16
C VAL A 248 2.94 -10.15 6.33
N ASN A 249 3.61 -11.22 6.74
CA ASN A 249 3.47 -12.51 6.10
C ASN A 249 2.07 -13.12 6.37
N ARG A 250 1.73 -14.15 5.62
CA ARG A 250 0.45 -14.84 5.72
C ARG A 250 0.18 -15.48 7.08
N GLN A 251 1.19 -16.07 7.71
CA GLN A 251 1.06 -16.71 9.01
C GLN A 251 0.69 -15.71 10.13
N PHE A 252 1.20 -14.48 10.04
CA PHE A 252 0.82 -13.41 10.95
C PHE A 252 -0.67 -13.07 10.83
N VAL A 253 -1.20 -13.04 9.60
CA VAL A 253 -2.63 -12.79 9.34
C VAL A 253 -3.51 -13.93 9.90
N GLU A 254 -3.09 -15.18 9.71
CA GLU A 254 -3.78 -16.35 10.29
C GLU A 254 -3.84 -16.23 11.83
N TYR A 255 -2.71 -15.92 12.46
CA TYR A 255 -2.67 -15.72 13.91
C TYR A 255 -3.56 -14.55 14.33
N ALA A 256 -3.43 -13.39 13.68
CA ALA A 256 -4.12 -12.16 14.04
C ALA A 256 -5.65 -12.29 13.97
N THR A 257 -6.17 -13.15 13.09
CA THR A 257 -7.60 -13.31 12.84
C THR A 257 -8.24 -14.50 13.56
N SER A 258 -7.46 -15.53 13.89
CA SER A 258 -8.00 -16.82 14.35
C SER A 258 -7.47 -17.27 15.72
N ASN A 259 -6.32 -16.77 16.17
CA ASN A 259 -5.75 -17.19 17.45
C ASN A 259 -6.57 -16.66 18.64
N LYS A 260 -6.70 -17.48 19.68
CA LYS A 260 -7.43 -17.13 20.93
C LYS A 260 -6.86 -15.88 21.60
N THR A 261 -5.53 -15.76 21.68
CA THR A 261 -4.83 -14.61 22.27
C THR A 261 -5.06 -13.35 21.45
N ALA A 262 -4.97 -13.43 20.11
CA ALA A 262 -5.26 -12.30 19.24
C ALA A 262 -6.72 -11.83 19.37
N THR A 263 -7.67 -12.78 19.44
CA THR A 263 -9.09 -12.50 19.65
C THR A 263 -9.35 -11.85 21.01
N GLN A 264 -8.69 -12.31 22.07
CA GLN A 264 -8.76 -11.70 23.40
C GLN A 264 -8.17 -10.28 23.39
N LEU A 265 -7.06 -10.06 22.71
CA LEU A 265 -6.45 -8.74 22.52
C LEU A 265 -7.40 -7.79 21.80
N LEU A 266 -8.04 -8.21 20.70
CA LEU A 266 -9.05 -7.41 19.99
C LEU A 266 -10.19 -6.99 20.90
N LYS A 267 -10.73 -7.91 21.70
CA LYS A 267 -11.81 -7.62 22.66
C LYS A 267 -11.37 -6.64 23.73
N TRP A 268 -10.16 -6.79 24.25
CA TRP A 268 -9.60 -5.88 25.25
C TRP A 268 -9.38 -4.47 24.69
N LEU A 269 -8.91 -4.36 23.44
CA LEU A 269 -8.68 -3.09 22.77
C LEU A 269 -9.95 -2.25 22.55
N VAL A 270 -11.15 -2.84 22.60
CA VAL A 270 -12.41 -2.08 22.51
C VAL A 270 -12.50 -0.99 23.59
N GLY A 271 -11.93 -1.24 24.77
CA GLY A 271 -11.91 -0.28 25.87
C GLY A 271 -10.76 0.73 25.85
N THR A 272 -9.81 0.66 24.90
CA THR A 272 -8.61 1.52 24.87
C THR A 272 -8.82 2.79 24.04
N LYS A 273 -7.87 3.73 24.17
CA LYS A 273 -7.79 4.90 23.29
C LYS A 273 -6.97 4.57 22.04
N ILE A 274 -7.51 4.83 20.85
CA ILE A 274 -6.84 4.64 19.55
C ILE A 274 -6.30 3.19 19.41
N PRO A 275 -7.21 2.19 19.46
CA PRO A 275 -6.83 0.77 19.51
C PRO A 275 -6.11 0.26 18.25
N ASP A 276 -6.40 0.88 17.11
CA ASP A 276 -5.85 0.58 15.79
C ASP A 276 -4.32 0.73 15.75
N GLU A 277 -3.76 1.65 16.53
CA GLU A 277 -2.30 1.84 16.66
C GLU A 277 -1.64 0.94 17.71
N SER A 278 -2.36 -0.02 18.30
CA SER A 278 -1.80 -0.94 19.32
C SER A 278 -1.81 -2.40 18.90
N PHE A 279 -2.80 -2.84 18.11
CA PHE A 279 -3.02 -4.27 17.87
C PHE A 279 -1.85 -4.98 17.20
N PHE A 280 -1.47 -4.56 16.00
CA PHE A 280 -0.44 -5.25 15.22
C PHE A 280 0.93 -5.16 15.88
N SER A 281 1.30 -4.01 16.45
CA SER A 281 2.55 -3.85 17.20
C SER A 281 2.58 -4.73 18.46
N THR A 282 1.45 -4.85 19.16
CA THR A 282 1.37 -5.76 20.31
C THR A 282 1.60 -7.21 19.89
N LEU A 283 0.99 -7.67 18.80
CA LEU A 283 1.26 -9.02 18.30
C LEU A 283 2.73 -9.18 17.85
N ASN A 284 3.28 -8.19 17.15
CA ASN A 284 4.59 -8.31 16.51
C ASN A 284 5.78 -8.21 17.48
N PHE A 285 5.64 -7.52 18.61
CA PHE A 285 6.75 -7.24 19.54
C PHE A 285 6.66 -8.04 20.85
N ASN A 286 5.73 -8.98 20.96
CA ASN A 286 5.70 -9.99 22.02
C ASN A 286 6.19 -11.33 21.44
N SER A 287 7.51 -11.55 21.44
CA SER A 287 8.13 -12.74 20.83
C SER A 287 7.66 -14.06 21.44
N ASN A 288 7.22 -14.04 22.71
CA ASN A 288 6.63 -15.18 23.40
C ASN A 288 5.33 -15.70 22.77
N LEU A 289 4.74 -14.97 21.80
CA LEU A 289 3.57 -15.43 21.05
C LEU A 289 3.92 -16.40 19.92
N GLY A 290 5.20 -16.57 19.57
CA GLY A 290 5.65 -17.53 18.56
C GLY A 290 5.12 -17.26 17.15
N ILE A 291 4.80 -16.01 16.83
CA ILE A 291 4.22 -15.65 15.52
C ILE A 291 5.36 -15.54 14.49
N THR A 292 5.30 -16.35 13.44
CA THR A 292 6.32 -16.31 12.37
C THR A 292 6.48 -14.90 11.81
N GLY A 293 7.73 -14.47 11.64
CA GLY A 293 8.11 -13.16 11.12
C GLY A 293 8.10 -12.04 12.16
N SER A 294 7.60 -12.28 13.38
CA SER A 294 7.56 -11.27 14.44
C SER A 294 8.94 -10.94 14.98
N PHE A 295 9.07 -9.76 15.57
CA PHE A 295 10.36 -9.25 16.00
C PHE A 295 10.83 -9.92 17.29
N GLN A 296 12.08 -10.40 17.29
CA GLN A 296 12.73 -11.07 18.44
C GLN A 296 14.04 -10.38 18.89
N GLY A 297 14.37 -9.21 18.33
CA GLY A 297 15.57 -8.46 18.70
C GLY A 297 15.39 -7.56 19.93
N GLU A 298 16.35 -6.66 20.14
CA GLU A 298 16.29 -5.69 21.23
C GLU A 298 15.29 -4.57 20.94
N LEU A 299 14.29 -4.41 21.82
CA LEU A 299 13.23 -3.40 21.66
C LEU A 299 13.77 -1.97 21.65
N THR A 300 14.76 -1.65 22.48
CA THR A 300 15.37 -0.30 22.54
C THR A 300 16.01 0.08 21.21
N LYS A 301 16.69 -0.87 20.55
CA LYS A 301 17.26 -0.67 19.20
C LYS A 301 16.15 -0.54 18.14
N ALA A 302 15.10 -1.37 18.20
CA ALA A 302 13.97 -1.23 17.28
C ALA A 302 13.28 0.14 17.41
N MET A 303 13.10 0.61 18.64
CA MET A 303 12.57 1.93 18.96
C MET A 303 13.48 3.07 18.51
N ALA A 304 14.80 2.89 18.56
CA ALA A 304 15.77 3.90 18.12
C ALA A 304 15.81 4.04 16.59
N VAL A 305 15.77 2.92 15.86
CA VAL A 305 15.79 2.93 14.38
C VAL A 305 14.47 3.44 13.79
N TYR A 306 13.35 3.19 14.48
CA TYR A 306 11.98 3.63 14.15
C TYR A 306 11.74 3.95 12.68
N LYS A 307 11.73 2.92 11.83
CA LYS A 307 11.43 3.11 10.41
C LYS A 307 10.74 1.88 9.82
N SER A 308 9.43 2.02 9.57
CA SER A 308 8.69 1.07 8.75
C SER A 308 8.88 1.42 7.28
N MET A 309 9.00 0.41 6.42
CA MET A 309 9.07 0.58 4.96
C MET A 309 7.69 0.56 4.31
N THR A 310 6.65 0.18 5.06
CA THR A 310 5.29 0.04 4.53
C THR A 310 4.73 1.37 4.04
N ARG A 311 4.89 2.44 4.82
CA ARG A 311 4.29 3.74 4.50
C ARG A 311 5.21 4.91 4.83
N TYR A 312 5.50 5.74 3.82
CA TYR A 312 6.05 7.07 4.01
C TYR A 312 4.95 8.05 4.40
N LYS A 313 5.16 8.78 5.49
CA LYS A 313 4.29 9.86 5.98
C LYS A 313 5.17 11.06 6.28
N ILE A 314 4.76 12.24 5.82
CA ILE A 314 5.38 13.51 6.21
C ILE A 314 4.52 14.10 7.33
N TRP A 315 5.07 14.12 8.54
CA TRP A 315 4.39 14.66 9.71
C TRP A 315 4.65 16.16 9.84
N LYS A 316 3.73 16.89 10.47
CA LYS A 316 3.89 18.33 10.75
C LYS A 316 5.15 18.65 11.55
N THR A 317 5.59 17.72 12.39
CA THR A 317 6.85 17.81 13.14
C THR A 317 8.09 17.82 12.26
N ASP A 318 8.02 17.27 11.05
CA ASP A 318 9.13 17.20 10.12
C ASP A 318 9.39 18.55 9.42
N LYS A 319 8.41 19.48 9.48
CA LYS A 319 8.46 20.83 8.90
C LYS A 319 8.97 20.86 7.45
N SER A 320 8.64 19.84 6.65
CA SER A 320 9.20 19.64 5.31
C SER A 320 8.16 19.55 4.21
N CYS A 321 6.86 19.71 4.51
CA CYS A 321 5.78 19.70 3.52
C CYS A 321 5.65 21.08 2.85
N ASN A 322 5.50 21.10 1.52
CA ASN A 322 5.17 22.31 0.77
C ASN A 322 3.66 22.44 0.51
N GLY A 323 2.92 21.33 0.57
CA GLY A 323 1.46 21.34 0.53
C GLY A 323 0.81 21.67 1.89
N GLN A 324 -0.34 21.08 2.16
CA GLN A 324 -1.15 21.38 3.34
C GLN A 324 -1.16 20.26 4.37
N TYR A 325 -1.45 20.58 5.64
CA TYR A 325 -1.58 19.57 6.70
C TYR A 325 -3.04 19.33 7.06
N VAL A 326 -3.42 18.05 7.13
CA VAL A 326 -4.73 17.64 7.67
C VAL A 326 -4.47 16.57 8.73
N HIS A 327 -4.90 16.83 9.97
CA HIS A 327 -4.61 15.96 11.13
C HIS A 327 -3.11 15.63 11.27
N ASP A 328 -2.26 16.66 11.20
CA ASP A 328 -0.80 16.59 11.31
C ASP A 328 -0.06 15.76 10.24
N ILE A 329 -0.76 15.24 9.23
CA ILE A 329 -0.16 14.58 8.07
C ILE A 329 -0.25 15.50 6.85
N CYS A 330 0.88 15.67 6.18
CA CYS A 330 1.01 16.41 4.91
C CYS A 330 0.19 15.76 3.79
N ILE A 331 -0.53 16.58 3.05
CA ILE A 331 -0.96 16.33 1.68
C ILE A 331 0.04 17.11 0.80
N PRO A 332 0.95 16.44 0.09
CA PRO A 332 2.07 17.07 -0.58
C PRO A 332 1.67 17.92 -1.79
N ALA A 333 2.52 18.89 -2.14
CA ALA A 333 2.46 19.65 -3.38
C ALA A 333 3.52 19.18 -4.38
N VAL A 334 3.54 19.74 -5.59
CA VAL A 334 4.49 19.32 -6.65
C VAL A 334 5.96 19.50 -6.26
N GLU A 335 6.29 20.44 -5.38
CA GLU A 335 7.64 20.66 -4.83
C GLU A 335 8.13 19.46 -4.00
N ASP A 336 7.21 18.70 -3.42
CA ASP A 336 7.55 17.53 -2.61
C ASP A 336 7.89 16.30 -3.47
N LEU A 337 7.57 16.30 -4.78
CA LEU A 337 7.69 15.12 -5.65
C LEU A 337 9.09 14.52 -5.69
N ARG A 338 10.15 15.33 -5.80
CA ARG A 338 11.53 14.83 -5.82
C ARG A 338 11.87 14.05 -4.55
N LYS A 339 11.45 14.58 -3.39
CA LYS A 339 11.66 13.95 -2.09
C LYS A 339 10.85 12.66 -1.97
N ILE A 340 9.59 12.69 -2.42
CA ILE A 340 8.69 11.53 -2.40
C ILE A 340 9.19 10.41 -3.33
N HIS A 341 9.64 10.75 -4.54
CA HIS A 341 10.07 9.76 -5.52
C HIS A 341 11.30 8.98 -5.08
N SER A 342 12.22 9.60 -4.33
CA SER A 342 13.45 8.98 -3.84
C SER A 342 13.26 8.12 -2.57
N ARG A 343 12.04 8.03 -2.05
CA ARG A 343 11.75 7.29 -0.82
C ARG A 343 11.89 5.77 -0.98
N PRO A 344 12.50 5.06 -0.01
CA PRO A 344 12.59 3.60 -0.05
C PRO A 344 11.27 2.90 0.31
N GLU A 345 10.32 3.59 0.93
CA GLU A 345 9.05 3.00 1.34
C GLU A 345 8.23 2.47 0.14
N LEU A 346 7.32 1.53 0.43
CA LEU A 346 6.45 0.89 -0.56
C LEU A 346 5.35 1.84 -1.05
N PHE A 347 4.78 2.62 -0.14
CA PHE A 347 3.65 3.52 -0.41
C PHE A 347 3.82 4.86 0.31
N ILE A 348 3.14 5.90 -0.19
CA ILE A 348 3.00 7.20 0.50
C ILE A 348 1.59 7.36 1.08
N ASN A 349 1.50 8.00 2.25
CA ASN A 349 0.28 8.56 2.81
C ASN A 349 0.52 10.04 3.18
N LYS A 350 -0.33 10.99 2.78
CA LYS A 350 -1.57 10.85 1.99
C LYS A 350 -1.50 11.73 0.74
N VAL A 351 -2.03 11.24 -0.37
CA VAL A 351 -2.15 11.97 -1.64
C VAL A 351 -3.60 12.01 -2.08
N TYR A 352 -4.01 13.12 -2.68
CA TYR A 352 -5.40 13.42 -3.01
C TYR A 352 -5.50 13.67 -4.51
N TRP A 353 -6.46 13.03 -5.17
CA TRP A 353 -6.72 13.26 -6.59
C TRP A 353 -7.30 14.67 -6.84
N ASP A 354 -7.98 15.25 -5.84
CA ASP A 354 -8.69 16.52 -5.91
C ASP A 354 -7.86 17.72 -5.38
N TYR A 355 -6.61 17.52 -4.97
CA TYR A 355 -5.71 18.58 -4.50
C TYR A 355 -4.29 18.30 -5.00
N GLU A 356 -3.64 19.31 -5.59
CA GLU A 356 -2.29 19.13 -6.16
C GLU A 356 -2.23 17.91 -7.09
N HIS A 357 -3.21 17.80 -8.00
CA HIS A 357 -3.48 16.58 -8.77
C HIS A 357 -2.26 16.05 -9.55
N TYR A 358 -1.39 16.96 -10.02
CA TYR A 358 -0.12 16.63 -10.66
C TYR A 358 0.81 15.77 -9.79
N VAL A 359 0.70 15.83 -8.46
CA VAL A 359 1.42 14.91 -7.58
C VAL A 359 0.98 13.47 -7.85
N LEU A 360 -0.33 13.22 -7.86
CA LEU A 360 -0.87 11.88 -8.10
C LEU A 360 -0.61 11.44 -9.54
N ASP A 361 -0.78 12.33 -10.51
CA ASP A 361 -0.57 12.03 -11.93
C ASP A 361 0.88 11.65 -12.22
N CYS A 362 1.84 12.39 -11.69
CA CYS A 362 3.25 12.08 -11.91
C CYS A 362 3.72 10.85 -11.13
N LEU A 363 3.13 10.55 -9.97
CA LEU A 363 3.38 9.28 -9.29
C LEU A 363 2.84 8.10 -10.12
N GLU A 364 1.64 8.23 -10.70
CA GLU A 364 1.04 7.20 -11.55
C GLU A 364 1.85 6.97 -12.83
N GLU A 365 2.24 8.05 -13.51
CA GLU A 365 3.10 7.98 -14.71
C GLU A 365 4.45 7.34 -14.36
N SER A 366 5.05 7.70 -13.21
CA SER A 366 6.29 7.10 -12.73
C SER A 366 6.14 5.59 -12.50
N ILE A 367 5.06 5.14 -11.87
CA ILE A 367 4.81 3.71 -11.63
C ILE A 367 4.60 2.97 -12.95
N ARG A 368 3.85 3.56 -13.90
CA ARG A 368 3.63 2.95 -15.22
C ARG A 368 4.94 2.82 -16.00
N ASN A 369 5.71 3.90 -16.09
CA ASN A 369 6.99 3.91 -16.80
C ASN A 369 8.01 2.96 -16.16
N ARG A 370 8.09 2.92 -14.83
CA ARG A 370 8.98 1.98 -14.12
C ARG A 370 8.50 0.52 -14.20
N THR A 371 7.20 0.28 -14.38
CA THR A 371 6.70 -1.07 -14.65
C THR A 371 7.26 -1.59 -15.97
N ILE A 372 7.23 -0.75 -17.01
CA ILE A 372 7.84 -1.06 -18.31
C ILE A 372 9.35 -1.25 -18.15
N ASP A 373 10.03 -0.36 -17.42
CA ASP A 373 11.47 -0.49 -17.17
C ASP A 373 11.83 -1.78 -16.41
N ASN A 374 10.96 -2.29 -15.52
CA ASN A 374 11.16 -3.60 -14.90
C ASN A 374 11.01 -4.75 -15.89
N ILE A 375 10.01 -4.70 -16.79
CA ILE A 375 9.83 -5.72 -17.85
C ILE A 375 11.06 -5.76 -18.77
N LEU A 376 11.60 -4.58 -19.08
CA LEU A 376 12.81 -4.44 -19.89
C LEU A 376 14.09 -4.73 -19.07
N GLY A 377 14.04 -4.96 -17.76
CA GLY A 377 15.24 -5.17 -16.96
C GLY A 377 16.17 -3.95 -16.85
N MET A 378 15.62 -2.73 -16.98
CA MET A 378 16.33 -1.46 -16.89
C MET A 378 16.43 -0.90 -15.47
N ILE A 379 15.71 -1.50 -14.51
CA ILE A 379 15.76 -1.11 -13.10
C ILE A 379 16.57 -2.11 -12.30
N ASP A 380 17.62 -1.61 -11.68
CA ASP A 380 18.34 -2.30 -10.63
C ASP A 380 17.93 -1.72 -9.27
N LEU A 381 17.28 -2.56 -8.45
CA LEU A 381 16.83 -2.19 -7.12
C LEU A 381 17.84 -2.73 -6.11
N ASP A 382 18.40 -1.88 -5.26
CA ASP A 382 19.31 -2.31 -4.20
C ASP A 382 18.56 -3.15 -3.14
N ILE A 383 18.57 -4.47 -3.35
CA ILE A 383 17.95 -5.44 -2.44
C ILE A 383 18.73 -5.54 -1.11
N SER A 384 20.02 -5.20 -1.11
CA SER A 384 20.87 -5.28 0.09
C SER A 384 20.43 -4.28 1.16
N TYR A 385 19.92 -3.11 0.74
CA TYR A 385 19.29 -2.15 1.64
C TYR A 385 18.13 -2.79 2.41
N TYR A 386 17.23 -3.51 1.72
CA TYR A 386 16.03 -4.07 2.35
C TYR A 386 16.33 -5.32 3.18
N SER A 387 17.21 -6.20 2.72
CA SER A 387 17.59 -7.40 3.49
C SER A 387 18.40 -7.06 4.75
N SER A 388 19.07 -5.91 4.76
CA SER A 388 19.87 -5.47 5.90
C SER A 388 19.08 -4.74 7.00
N LEU A 389 17.79 -4.46 6.78
CA LEU A 389 16.93 -3.76 7.75
C LEU A 389 16.87 -4.50 9.09
N TYR A 390 16.82 -3.73 10.18
CA TYR A 390 16.91 -4.28 11.53
C TYR A 390 15.79 -5.29 11.85
N PHE A 391 14.54 -4.98 11.48
CA PHE A 391 13.43 -5.92 11.68
C PHE A 391 13.55 -7.19 10.83
N VAL A 392 14.25 -7.13 9.69
CA VAL A 392 14.49 -8.29 8.83
C VAL A 392 15.54 -9.20 9.48
N LYS A 393 16.64 -8.64 9.98
CA LYS A 393 17.70 -9.43 10.65
C LYS A 393 17.25 -10.08 11.95
N HIS A 394 16.22 -9.52 12.61
CA HIS A 394 15.74 -9.96 13.92
C HIS A 394 14.28 -10.43 13.90
N ALA A 395 13.84 -11.02 12.78
CA ALA A 395 12.55 -11.68 12.69
C ALA A 395 12.64 -13.14 13.16
N LEU A 396 11.58 -13.62 13.81
CA LEU A 396 11.37 -15.01 14.18
C LEU A 396 11.15 -15.84 12.91
N ARG A 397 11.98 -16.85 12.66
CA ARG A 397 11.88 -17.73 11.50
C ARG A 397 11.18 -19.03 11.85
N VAL A 398 10.70 -19.75 10.84
CA VAL A 398 9.98 -21.03 11.03
C VAL A 398 10.84 -22.07 11.75
N TYR A 399 12.16 -22.06 11.55
CA TYR A 399 13.09 -22.96 12.25
C TYR A 399 13.38 -22.56 13.70
N ASP A 400 12.91 -21.39 14.15
CA ASP A 400 13.09 -20.88 15.52
C ASP A 400 11.89 -21.22 16.43
N ILE A 401 10.84 -21.85 15.88
CA ILE A 401 9.59 -22.27 16.55
C ILE A 401 9.63 -23.79 16.68
#